data_AF-A0AAJ6BHC7-F1
#
_entry.id   AF-A0AAJ6BHC7-F1
#
_cell.length_a   1.000
_cell.length_b   1.000
_cell.length_c   1.000
_cell.angle_alpha   90.00
_cell.angle_beta   90.00
_cell.angle_gamma   90.00
#
_symmetry.space_group_name_H-M   'P 1'
#
loop_
_entity.id
_entity.type
_entity.pdbx_description
1 polymer ?
#
loop_
_entity_poly.entity_id
_entity_poly.type
_entity_poly.pdbx_seq_one_letter_code
_entity_poly.pdbx_strand_id
1 'polypeptide(L)'
;MEFKIQDHLDIPSEQTLSAMKIIDRDGLQITVTDLDKAIRQAGQFMTYRHDPPQPLADARQQAYWTDLYKKLLTLKQHQPATKKH
;
A
#
# COMPACT_ATOMS: atom_id res chain seq x y z
N MET A 1 -2.04 -39.70 35.35
CA MET A 1 -3.13 -38.76 35.03
C MET A 1 -2.93 -38.36 33.58
N GLU A 2 -3.83 -38.80 32.71
CA GLU A 2 -3.82 -38.56 31.27
C GLU A 2 -4.80 -37.40 31.01
N PHE A 3 -4.34 -36.33 30.38
CA PHE A 3 -5.22 -35.27 29.87
C PHE A 3 -5.15 -35.30 28.35
N LYS A 4 -6.19 -35.89 27.74
CA LYS A 4 -6.54 -35.67 26.33
C LYS A 4 -7.47 -34.47 26.24
N ILE A 5 -7.11 -33.51 25.39
CA ILE A 5 -8.06 -32.59 24.76
C ILE A 5 -7.67 -32.47 23.29
N GLN A 6 -8.64 -32.81 22.46
CA GLN A 6 -8.68 -32.82 21.01
C GLN A 6 -9.09 -31.42 20.51
N ASP A 7 -8.40 -30.91 19.48
CA ASP A 7 -8.86 -29.98 18.43
C ASP A 7 -9.84 -28.84 18.81
N HIS A 8 -9.35 -27.61 18.94
CA HIS A 8 -10.13 -26.39 18.64
C HIS A 8 -9.19 -25.23 18.31
N LEU A 9 -9.30 -24.74 17.07
CA LEU A 9 -8.61 -23.59 16.51
C LEU A 9 -8.75 -22.33 17.38
N ASP A 10 -7.64 -21.65 17.67
CA ASP A 10 -7.50 -20.18 17.58
C ASP A 10 -6.00 -19.83 17.59
N ILE A 11 -5.33 -20.09 16.45
CA ILE A 11 -4.16 -19.25 16.13
C ILE A 11 -4.80 -17.93 15.72
N PRO A 12 -4.58 -16.80 16.43
CA PRO A 12 -5.06 -15.52 15.93
C PRO A 12 -4.42 -15.36 14.56
N SER A 13 -5.28 -15.44 13.54
CA SER A 13 -4.88 -15.26 12.16
C SER A 13 -4.23 -13.90 12.09
N GLU A 14 -2.90 -13.89 12.09
CA GLU A 14 -2.11 -12.83 11.51
C GLU A 14 -2.51 -12.88 10.04
N GLN A 15 -3.61 -12.19 9.76
CA GLN A 15 -4.27 -12.18 8.48
C GLN A 15 -3.17 -11.86 7.50
N THR A 16 -2.91 -12.81 6.60
CA THR A 16 -2.07 -12.62 5.42
C THR A 16 -2.79 -11.63 4.51
N LEU A 17 -2.82 -10.36 4.95
CA LEU A 17 -3.00 -9.22 4.07
C LEU A 17 -1.83 -9.35 3.10
N SER A 18 -2.12 -9.80 1.90
CA SER A 18 -1.18 -9.92 0.80
C SER A 18 -0.52 -8.57 0.59
N ALA A 19 0.60 -8.34 1.28
CA ALA A 19 1.31 -7.09 1.25
C ALA A 19 1.82 -6.92 -0.19
N MET A 20 1.24 -5.96 -0.91
CA MET A 20 1.58 -5.72 -2.30
C MET A 20 2.88 -4.92 -2.32
N LYS A 21 3.88 -5.38 -3.06
CA LYS A 21 5.17 -4.69 -3.14
C LYS A 21 5.23 -3.92 -4.45
N ILE A 22 5.53 -2.63 -4.37
CA ILE A 22 5.68 -1.76 -5.53
C ILE A 22 7.08 -1.19 -5.54
N ILE A 23 7.67 -1.04 -6.72
CA ILE A 23 8.98 -0.40 -6.87
C ILE A 23 8.72 1.03 -7.33
N ASP A 24 9.13 1.98 -6.49
CA ASP A 24 9.08 3.39 -6.82
C ASP A 24 10.16 3.78 -7.86
N ARG A 25 10.04 4.97 -8.46
CA ARG A 25 11.00 5.50 -9.43
C ARG A 25 12.45 5.53 -8.91
N ASP A 26 12.63 5.66 -7.60
CA ASP A 26 13.96 5.70 -6.96
C ASP A 26 14.50 4.28 -6.67
N GLY A 27 13.85 3.23 -7.18
CA GLY A 27 14.21 1.83 -6.92
C GLY A 27 13.83 1.36 -5.52
N LEU A 28 13.16 2.21 -4.74
CA LEU A 28 12.73 1.89 -3.39
C LEU A 28 11.52 0.95 -3.42
N GLN A 29 11.62 -0.14 -2.68
CA GLN A 29 10.52 -1.07 -2.51
C GLN A 29 9.55 -0.54 -1.44
N ILE A 30 8.34 -0.19 -1.87
CA ILE A 30 7.26 0.24 -0.97
C ILE A 30 6.34 -0.95 -0.73
N THR A 31 6.13 -1.26 0.54
CA THR A 31 5.20 -2.30 0.97
C THR A 31 3.83 -1.66 1.17
N VAL A 32 2.90 -1.98 0.29
CA VAL A 32 1.50 -1.54 0.31
C VAL A 32 0.67 -2.60 1.03
N THR A 33 0.32 -2.32 2.28
CA THR A 33 -0.54 -3.20 3.09
C THR A 33 -2.01 -3.09 2.70
N ASP A 34 -2.44 -1.90 2.26
CA ASP A 34 -3.81 -1.58 1.91
C ASP A 34 -3.80 -0.64 0.69
N LEU A 35 -4.17 -1.20 -0.46
CA LEU A 35 -4.08 -0.51 -1.74
C LEU A 35 -5.02 0.71 -1.80
N ASP A 36 -6.22 0.60 -1.23
CA ASP A 36 -7.19 1.70 -1.25
C ASP A 36 -6.73 2.86 -0.36
N LYS A 37 -6.20 2.55 0.83
CA LYS A 37 -5.58 3.56 1.70
C LYS A 37 -4.36 4.21 1.04
N ALA A 38 -3.51 3.44 0.37
CA ALA A 38 -2.35 3.98 -0.31
C ALA A 38 -2.74 4.95 -1.44
N ILE A 39 -3.76 4.61 -2.23
CA ILE A 39 -4.31 5.48 -3.30
C ILE A 39 -4.86 6.78 -2.69
N ARG A 40 -5.68 6.67 -1.63
CA ARG A 40 -6.23 7.83 -0.92
C ARG A 40 -5.12 8.72 -0.39
N GLN A 41 -4.12 8.13 0.25
CA GLN A 41 -2.97 8.84 0.78
C GLN A 41 -2.23 9.59 -0.34
N ALA A 42 -1.82 8.92 -1.40
CA ALA A 42 -1.12 9.57 -2.51
C ALA A 42 -1.94 10.71 -3.15
N GLY A 43 -3.27 10.54 -3.26
CA GLY A 43 -4.19 11.58 -3.73
C GLY A 43 -4.31 12.79 -2.80
N GLN A 44 -4.12 12.62 -1.49
CA GLN A 44 -4.03 13.75 -0.56
C GLN A 44 -2.66 14.41 -0.65
N PHE A 45 -1.57 13.64 -0.62
CA PHE A 45 -0.20 14.15 -0.62
C PHE A 45 0.20 14.93 -1.88
N MET A 46 -0.44 14.67 -3.02
CA MET A 46 -0.25 15.48 -4.24
C MET A 46 -0.78 16.92 -4.14
N THR A 47 -1.60 17.26 -3.13
CA THR A 47 -2.13 18.63 -2.96
C THR A 47 -1.43 19.40 -1.85
N TYR A 48 -0.65 18.72 -0.99
CA TYR A 48 0.10 19.39 0.07
C TYR A 48 1.23 20.26 -0.51
N ARG A 49 1.42 21.40 0.14
CA ARG A 49 2.48 22.37 -0.12
C ARG A 49 3.08 22.79 1.21
N HIS A 50 4.36 23.12 1.21
CA HIS A 50 5.03 23.63 2.39
C HIS A 50 4.51 25.03 2.75
N ASP A 51 4.50 25.32 4.05
CA ASP A 51 4.39 26.67 4.59
C ASP A 51 5.63 26.94 5.47
N PRO A 52 6.51 27.90 5.11
CA PRO A 52 6.46 28.76 3.91
C PRO A 52 6.64 27.98 2.59
N PRO A 53 6.12 28.50 1.45
CA PRO A 53 6.13 27.82 0.17
C PRO A 53 7.55 27.56 -0.35
N GLN A 54 7.79 26.32 -0.80
CA GLN A 54 9.08 25.88 -1.33
C GLN A 54 8.89 25.31 -2.74
N PRO A 55 8.82 26.16 -3.78
CA PRO A 55 8.33 25.77 -5.10
C PRO A 55 9.10 24.59 -5.73
N LEU A 56 10.41 24.50 -5.52
CA LEU A 56 11.22 23.39 -6.04
C LEU A 56 10.94 22.07 -5.30
N ALA A 57 10.77 22.11 -3.98
CA ALA A 57 10.48 20.93 -3.17
C ALA A 57 9.03 20.48 -3.38
N ASP A 58 8.08 21.43 -3.40
CA ASP A 58 6.67 21.21 -3.66
C ASP A 58 6.47 20.57 -5.04
N ALA A 59 7.13 21.09 -6.08
CA ALA A 59 7.04 20.50 -7.43
C ALA A 59 7.59 19.06 -7.48
N ARG A 60 8.73 18.80 -6.83
CA ARG A 60 9.32 17.45 -6.77
C ARG A 60 8.42 16.47 -6.03
N GLN A 61 7.85 16.91 -4.90
CA GLN A 61 6.92 16.12 -4.09
C GLN A 61 5.63 15.83 -4.85
N GLN A 62 5.03 16.83 -5.49
CA GLN A 62 3.82 16.65 -6.30
C GLN A 62 4.06 15.69 -7.48
N ALA A 63 5.19 15.82 -8.18
CA ALA A 63 5.55 14.91 -9.27
C ALA A 63 5.71 13.47 -8.76
N TYR A 64 6.38 13.29 -7.61
CA TYR A 64 6.54 12.00 -6.95
C TYR A 64 5.18 11.36 -6.59
N TRP A 65 4.33 12.07 -5.85
CA TRP A 65 3.03 11.55 -5.43
C TRP A 65 2.09 11.28 -6.60
N THR A 66 2.17 12.09 -7.66
CA THR A 66 1.40 11.87 -8.88
C THR A 66 1.81 10.58 -9.60
N ASP A 67 3.11 10.31 -9.69
CA ASP A 67 3.63 9.07 -10.28
C ASP A 67 3.24 7.85 -9.43
N LEU A 68 3.42 7.94 -8.12
CA LEU A 68 3.03 6.89 -7.18
C LEU A 68 1.52 6.59 -7.23
N TYR A 69 0.68 7.63 -7.25
CA TYR A 69 -0.77 7.50 -7.38
C TYR A 69 -1.17 6.76 -8.66
N LYS A 70 -0.55 7.09 -9.80
CA LYS A 70 -0.78 6.39 -11.06
C LYS A 70 -0.39 4.92 -10.97
N LYS A 71 0.78 4.60 -10.41
CA LYS A 71 1.23 3.21 -10.22
C LYS A 71 0.26 2.43 -9.33
N LEU A 72 -0.21 3.01 -8.24
CA LEU A 72 -1.19 2.40 -7.34
C LEU A 72 -2.53 2.17 -8.03
N LEU A 73 -3.02 3.12 -8.83
CA LEU A 73 -4.21 2.93 -9.66
C LEU A 73 -4.04 1.83 -10.70
N THR A 74 -2.89 1.81 -11.38
CA THR A 74 -2.55 0.75 -12.33
C THR A 74 -2.54 -0.61 -11.63
N LEU A 75 -1.98 -0.72 -10.44
CA LEU A 75 -2.03 -1.95 -9.65
C LEU A 75 -3.44 -2.34 -9.23
N LYS A 76 -4.30 -1.37 -8.90
CA LYS A 76 -5.72 -1.63 -8.60
C LYS A 76 -6.48 -2.12 -9.83
N GLN A 77 -6.15 -1.61 -11.01
CA GLN A 77 -6.74 -2.05 -12.28
C GLN A 77 -6.19 -3.40 -12.75
N HIS A 78 -4.91 -3.67 -12.52
CA HIS A 78 -4.22 -4.91 -12.89
C HIS A 78 -4.23 -5.97 -11.80
N GLN A 79 -4.90 -5.76 -10.67
CA GLN A 79 -5.35 -6.86 -9.84
C GLN A 79 -6.51 -7.53 -10.59
N PRO A 80 -6.30 -8.65 -11.32
CA PRO A 80 -7.44 -9.51 -11.60
C PRO A 80 -8.00 -9.89 -10.23
N ALA A 81 -9.32 -9.78 -10.04
CA ALA A 81 -9.99 -10.49 -8.97
C ALA A 81 -9.40 -11.89 -8.94
N THR A 82 -8.71 -12.26 -7.87
CA THR A 82 -7.93 -13.48 -7.78
C THR A 82 -8.81 -14.66 -8.21
N LYS A 83 -8.63 -15.16 -9.44
CA LYS A 83 -9.07 -16.50 -9.79
C LYS A 83 -8.21 -17.43 -8.95
N LYS A 84 -8.74 -17.87 -7.82
CA LYS A 84 -8.35 -19.14 -7.22
C LYS A 84 -8.55 -20.19 -8.33
N HIS A 85 -7.45 -20.79 -8.78
CA HIS A 85 -7.48 -22.05 -9.50
C HIS A 85 -6.98 -23.13 -8.54
#